data_AF-A0A098VMR5-F1
#
_entry.id   AF-A0A098VMR5-F1
#
_cell.length_a   1.000
_cell.length_b   1.000
_cell.length_c   1.000
_cell.angle_alpha   90.00
_cell.angle_beta   90.00
_cell.angle_gamma   90.00
#
_symmetry.space_group_name_H-M   'P 1'
#
loop_
_entity.id
_entity.type
_entity.pdbx_description
1 polymer ?
#
loop_
_entity_poly.entity_id
_entity_poly.type
_entity_poly.pdbx_seq_one_letter_code
_entity_poly.pdbx_strand_id
1 'polypeptide(L)'
;MEIEIAEGLCKQIIRAAPLEKSPQPGDRVLVHYTGSLLADGSTFDSSRTRGEPFSFILGKGEVIKGWDLGVATMHRTERSNLICAPEMAYGATGSPPAIPANSTLIFDNLISSSVKGLLRLSIALDGMHEYSAALLEAEKAKKLNSQVDPAIDAHIAVIKTHIAEQERKERAAYSRLF
;
A
#
# COMPACT_ATOMS: atom_id res chain seq x y z
N MET A 1 11.05 -1.95 16.24
CA MET A 1 10.21 -1.44 17.35
C MET A 1 8.96 -2.26 17.39
N GLU A 2 8.62 -2.81 18.56
CA GLU A 2 7.38 -3.57 18.78
C GLU A 2 6.34 -2.65 19.41
N ILE A 3 5.10 -2.76 18.94
CA ILE A 3 3.97 -1.90 19.32
C ILE A 3 2.76 -2.82 19.52
N GLU A 4 2.19 -2.80 20.72
CA GLU A 4 0.89 -3.43 20.95
C GLU A 4 -0.21 -2.53 20.36
N ILE A 5 -0.98 -3.08 19.41
CA ILE A 5 -2.08 -2.35 18.75
C ILE A 5 -3.38 -2.58 19.51
N ALA A 6 -3.60 -3.81 19.94
CA ALA A 6 -4.73 -4.26 20.73
C ALA A 6 -4.34 -5.56 21.44
N GLU A 7 -5.15 -5.98 22.41
CA GLU A 7 -4.96 -7.27 23.07
C GLU A 7 -4.90 -8.40 22.02
N GLY A 8 -3.80 -9.18 22.05
CA GLY A 8 -3.57 -10.26 21.08
C GLY A 8 -3.11 -9.80 19.69
N LEU A 9 -2.76 -8.53 19.50
CA LEU A 9 -2.23 -8.00 18.24
C LEU A 9 -1.03 -7.09 18.47
N CYS A 10 0.15 -7.57 18.06
CA CYS A 10 1.39 -6.80 18.07
C CYS A 10 1.84 -6.48 16.64
N LYS A 11 2.42 -5.29 16.46
CA LYS A 11 3.13 -4.89 15.24
C LYS A 11 4.60 -4.68 15.53
N GLN A 12 5.45 -5.28 14.72
CA GLN A 12 6.88 -5.01 14.71
C GLN A 12 7.27 -4.33 13.40
N ILE A 13 7.71 -3.08 13.48
CA ILE A 13 8.19 -2.35 12.29
C ILE A 13 9.56 -2.89 11.88
N ILE A 14 9.65 -3.42 10.66
CA ILE A 14 10.87 -3.95 10.05
C ILE A 14 11.55 -2.87 9.19
N ARG A 15 10.75 -2.11 8.43
CA ARG A 15 11.18 -0.94 7.68
C ARG A 15 10.14 0.15 7.81
N ALA A 16 10.54 1.25 8.46
CA ALA A 16 9.72 2.45 8.55
C ALA A 16 9.53 3.08 7.17
N ALA A 17 8.37 3.69 6.96
CA ALA A 17 8.11 4.58 5.84
C ALA A 17 8.30 6.05 6.28
N PRO A 18 8.44 6.99 5.35
CA PRO A 18 8.22 8.41 5.64
C PRO A 18 6.85 8.61 6.31
N LEU A 19 6.71 9.67 7.09
CA LEU A 19 5.44 10.06 7.73
C LEU A 19 4.39 10.38 6.66
N GLU A 20 3.72 9.34 6.17
CA GLU A 20 2.58 9.41 5.27
C GLU A 20 1.30 9.09 6.05
N LYS A 21 0.13 9.35 5.44
CA LYS A 21 -1.13 9.00 6.08
C LYS A 21 -1.34 7.49 6.07
N SER A 22 -1.75 6.94 7.20
CA SER A 22 -2.19 5.54 7.28
C SER A 22 -3.50 5.33 6.50
N PRO A 23 -3.74 4.13 5.95
CA PRO A 23 -4.99 3.79 5.30
C PRO A 23 -6.21 4.04 6.21
N GLN A 24 -7.32 4.48 5.63
CA GLN A 24 -8.56 4.74 6.35
C GLN A 24 -9.61 3.66 6.06
N PRO A 25 -10.58 3.43 6.97
CA PRO A 25 -11.70 2.52 6.69
C PRO A 25 -12.39 2.87 5.37
N GLY A 26 -12.60 1.86 4.52
CA GLY A 26 -13.14 2.00 3.17
C GLY A 26 -12.10 2.19 2.06
N ASP A 27 -10.82 2.42 2.40
CA ASP A 27 -9.75 2.44 1.42
C ASP A 27 -9.50 1.03 0.87
N ARG A 28 -9.12 0.96 -0.41
CA ARG A 28 -8.57 -0.28 -0.98
C ARG A 28 -7.09 -0.32 -0.70
N VAL A 29 -6.64 -1.36 -0.02
CA VAL A 29 -5.22 -1.56 0.32
C VAL A 29 -4.64 -2.66 -0.54
N LEU A 30 -3.41 -2.46 -1.02
CA LEU A 30 -2.61 -3.48 -1.70
C LEU A 30 -1.42 -3.86 -0.82
N VAL A 31 -1.31 -5.15 -0.49
CA VAL A 31 -0.30 -5.68 0.42
C VAL A 31 0.41 -6.87 -0.23
N HIS A 32 1.74 -6.85 -0.21
CA HIS A 32 2.50 -8.08 -0.31
C HIS A 32 2.73 -8.65 1.09
N TYR A 33 2.25 -9.86 1.32
CA TYR A 33 2.45 -10.59 2.56
C TYR A 33 3.05 -11.98 2.38
N THR A 34 3.65 -12.48 3.46
CA THR A 34 3.86 -13.89 3.74
C THR A 34 3.30 -14.19 5.14
N GLY A 35 2.44 -15.19 5.24
CA GLY A 35 1.85 -15.66 6.50
C GLY A 35 2.48 -16.97 6.96
N SER A 36 2.90 -17.02 8.22
CA SER A 36 3.48 -18.21 8.85
C SER A 36 2.93 -18.50 10.24
N LEU A 37 3.01 -19.76 10.65
CA LEU A 37 2.69 -20.18 12.02
C LEU A 37 3.81 -19.74 12.97
N LEU A 38 3.46 -19.15 14.13
CA LEU A 38 4.45 -18.79 15.15
C LEU A 38 5.13 -20.04 15.73
N ALA A 39 4.40 -21.16 15.82
CA ALA A 39 4.85 -22.37 16.49
C ALA A 39 6.08 -23.02 15.85
N ASP A 40 6.15 -23.05 14.51
CA ASP A 40 7.20 -23.74 13.75
C ASP A 40 7.78 -22.90 12.59
N GLY A 41 7.25 -21.70 12.36
CA GLY A 41 7.68 -20.83 11.26
C GLY A 41 7.20 -21.28 9.87
N SER A 42 6.41 -22.35 9.78
CA SER A 42 5.92 -22.86 8.51
C SER A 42 5.04 -21.82 7.81
N THR A 43 5.32 -21.58 6.53
CA THR A 43 4.53 -20.66 5.71
C THR A 43 3.28 -21.36 5.23
N PHE A 44 2.12 -20.82 5.58
CA PHE A 44 0.84 -21.34 5.09
C PHE A 44 0.37 -20.62 3.82
N ASP A 45 0.80 -19.36 3.62
CA ASP A 45 0.41 -18.59 2.44
C ASP A 45 1.38 -17.43 2.13
N SER A 46 1.50 -17.06 0.86
CA SER A 46 2.27 -15.89 0.42
C SER A 46 1.74 -15.30 -0.89
N SER A 47 1.51 -14.00 -0.90
CA SER A 47 1.25 -13.24 -2.14
C SER A 47 2.50 -13.10 -3.01
N ARG A 48 3.70 -13.16 -2.41
CA ARG A 48 4.97 -12.96 -3.12
C ARG A 48 5.27 -14.11 -4.06
N THR A 49 4.91 -15.33 -3.67
CA THR A 49 5.04 -16.53 -4.52
C THR A 49 4.05 -16.53 -5.68
N ARG A 50 2.90 -15.85 -5.52
CA ARG A 50 1.92 -15.62 -6.61
C ARG A 50 2.34 -14.53 -7.58
N GLY A 51 3.27 -13.65 -7.17
CA GLY A 51 3.77 -12.56 -8.01
C GLY A 51 2.84 -11.34 -8.09
N GLU A 52 1.72 -11.33 -7.36
CA GLU A 52 0.77 -10.20 -7.35
C GLU A 52 0.39 -9.78 -5.92
N PRO A 53 0.20 -8.47 -5.64
CA PRO A 53 -0.28 -8.01 -4.34
C PRO A 53 -1.69 -8.52 -4.04
N PHE A 54 -1.97 -8.80 -2.78
CA PHE A 54 -3.32 -9.05 -2.32
C PHE A 54 -4.06 -7.72 -2.08
N SER A 55 -5.33 -7.65 -2.48
CA SER A 55 -6.14 -6.43 -2.32
C SER A 55 -7.42 -6.69 -1.55
N PHE A 56 -7.78 -5.77 -0.65
CA PHE A 56 -9.01 -5.82 0.14
C PHE A 56 -9.46 -4.40 0.51
N ILE A 57 -10.70 -4.26 0.97
CA ILE A 57 -11.23 -3.01 1.52
C ILE A 57 -11.06 -3.01 3.04
N LEU A 58 -10.34 -2.02 3.54
CA LEU A 58 -10.01 -1.91 4.96
C LEU A 58 -11.26 -1.64 5.82
N GLY A 59 -11.38 -2.34 6.94
CA GLY A 59 -12.42 -2.12 7.94
C GLY A 59 -13.80 -2.63 7.51
N LYS A 60 -13.86 -3.53 6.53
CA LYS A 60 -15.09 -4.18 6.07
C LYS A 60 -15.20 -5.64 6.49
N GLY A 61 -14.23 -6.17 7.23
CA GLY A 61 -14.22 -7.58 7.62
C GLY A 61 -13.97 -8.52 6.44
N GLU A 62 -13.32 -8.05 5.37
CA GLU A 62 -12.89 -8.90 4.25
C GLU A 62 -11.68 -9.78 4.59
N VAL A 63 -11.00 -9.46 5.69
CA VAL A 63 -9.80 -10.14 6.21
C VAL A 63 -9.97 -10.41 7.72
N ILE A 64 -9.04 -11.16 8.31
CA ILE A 64 -9.04 -11.41 9.76
C ILE A 64 -8.96 -10.09 10.56
N LYS A 65 -9.51 -10.08 11.77
CA LYS A 65 -9.58 -8.87 12.63
C LYS A 65 -8.20 -8.23 12.85
N GLY A 66 -7.17 -9.04 13.03
CA GLY A 66 -5.79 -8.58 13.21
C GLY A 66 -5.25 -7.80 12.02
N TRP A 67 -5.68 -8.15 10.80
CA TRP A 67 -5.33 -7.40 9.59
C TRP A 67 -6.11 -6.09 9.50
N ASP A 68 -7.42 -6.11 9.72
CA ASP A 68 -8.25 -4.90 9.65
C ASP A 68 -7.77 -3.82 10.65
N LEU A 69 -7.33 -4.23 11.84
CA LEU A 69 -6.77 -3.33 12.84
C LEU A 69 -5.30 -3.01 12.58
N GLY A 70 -4.47 -4.01 12.26
CA GLY A 70 -3.04 -3.84 12.13
C GLY A 70 -2.62 -3.03 10.92
N VAL A 71 -3.21 -3.30 9.75
CA VAL A 71 -2.93 -2.58 8.51
C VAL A 71 -3.36 -1.11 8.59
N ALA A 72 -4.42 -0.81 9.36
CA ALA A 72 -4.85 0.56 9.61
C ALA A 72 -3.80 1.42 10.36
N THR A 73 -2.85 0.79 11.06
CA THR A 73 -1.75 1.48 11.76
C THR A 73 -0.49 1.63 10.91
N MET A 74 -0.45 1.02 9.73
CA MET A 74 0.73 1.03 8.88
C MET A 74 0.72 2.23 7.92
N HIS A 75 1.88 2.56 7.36
CA HIS A 75 2.05 3.59 6.34
C HIS A 75 2.33 2.97 4.96
N ARG A 76 2.05 3.72 3.89
CA ARG A 76 2.43 3.30 2.53
C ARG A 76 3.94 3.06 2.48
N THR A 77 4.36 1.97 1.83
CA THR A 77 5.76 1.49 1.74
C THR A 77 6.36 0.91 3.04
N GLU A 78 5.63 0.95 4.16
CA GLU A 78 6.05 0.33 5.43
C GLU A 78 6.13 -1.20 5.26
N ARG A 79 7.19 -1.80 5.82
CA ARG A 79 7.25 -3.24 6.05
C ARG A 79 7.18 -3.53 7.54
N SER A 80 6.20 -4.32 7.95
CA SER A 80 5.99 -4.67 9.35
C SER A 80 5.48 -6.10 9.49
N ASN A 81 5.87 -6.72 10.60
CA ASN A 81 5.28 -7.98 11.01
C ASN A 81 4.04 -7.69 11.87
N LEU A 82 2.92 -8.34 11.57
CA LEU A 82 1.77 -8.42 12.46
C LEU A 82 1.77 -9.79 13.12
N ILE A 83 1.75 -9.81 14.45
CA ILE A 83 1.66 -11.03 15.26
C ILE A 83 0.24 -11.08 15.80
N CYS A 84 -0.54 -12.04 15.31
CA CYS A 84 -1.96 -12.17 15.59
C CYS A 84 -2.20 -13.41 16.45
N ALA A 85 -2.64 -13.21 17.69
CA ALA A 85 -3.20 -14.27 18.52
C ALA A 85 -4.44 -14.90 17.84
N PRO A 86 -4.89 -16.09 18.26
CA PRO A 86 -6.00 -16.79 17.63
C PRO A 86 -7.27 -15.95 17.52
N GLU A 87 -7.59 -15.16 18.53
CA GLU A 87 -8.78 -14.30 18.62
C GLU A 87 -8.76 -13.17 17.57
N MET A 88 -7.55 -12.78 17.14
CA MET A 88 -7.28 -11.80 16.09
C MET A 88 -7.09 -12.46 14.71
N ALA A 89 -7.15 -13.78 14.64
CA ALA A 89 -6.95 -14.59 13.45
C ALA A 89 -8.13 -15.56 13.22
N TYR A 90 -7.89 -16.87 13.26
CA TYR A 90 -8.86 -17.93 12.92
C TYR A 90 -9.44 -18.66 14.13
N GLY A 91 -9.11 -18.21 15.35
CA GLY A 91 -9.66 -18.69 16.61
C GLY A 91 -9.51 -20.20 16.84
N ALA A 92 -10.43 -20.74 17.63
CA ALA A 92 -10.47 -22.16 17.99
C ALA A 92 -10.76 -23.10 16.81
N THR A 93 -11.23 -22.57 15.68
CA THR A 93 -11.53 -23.39 14.49
C THR A 93 -10.30 -23.56 13.60
N GLY A 94 -9.43 -22.54 13.51
CA GLY A 94 -8.35 -22.53 12.53
C GLY A 94 -8.87 -22.36 11.09
N SER A 95 -8.03 -22.70 10.12
CA SER A 95 -8.36 -22.78 8.68
C SER A 95 -7.69 -24.01 8.06
N PRO A 96 -8.29 -25.20 8.20
CA PRO A 96 -7.72 -26.44 7.71
C PRO A 96 -7.53 -26.46 6.19
N PRO A 97 -6.50 -27.16 5.66
CA PRO A 97 -5.50 -27.93 6.41
C PRO A 97 -4.30 -27.09 6.89
N ALA A 98 -4.19 -25.82 6.46
CA ALA A 98 -2.96 -25.05 6.57
C ALA A 98 -2.78 -24.36 7.92
N ILE A 99 -3.88 -24.02 8.61
CA ILE A 99 -3.86 -23.29 9.87
C ILE A 99 -4.60 -24.13 10.94
N PRO A 100 -3.89 -24.72 11.91
CA PRO A 100 -4.51 -25.43 13.02
C PRO A 100 -5.37 -24.52 13.91
N ALA A 101 -6.25 -25.13 14.69
CA ALA A 101 -6.98 -24.46 15.77
C ALA A 101 -6.03 -23.74 16.75
N ASN A 102 -6.46 -22.59 17.27
CA ASN A 102 -5.72 -21.81 18.28
C ASN A 102 -4.29 -21.43 17.85
N SER A 103 -4.07 -21.21 16.55
CA SER A 103 -2.75 -20.82 16.04
C SER A 103 -2.51 -19.31 16.17
N THR A 104 -1.37 -18.94 16.76
CA THR A 104 -0.81 -17.60 16.63
C THR A 104 -0.07 -17.49 15.30
N LEU A 105 -0.35 -16.42 14.55
CA LEU A 105 0.16 -16.22 13.20
C LEU A 105 1.09 -15.02 13.14
N ILE A 106 2.11 -15.10 12.28
CA ILE A 106 2.94 -13.96 11.91
C ILE A 106 2.66 -13.63 10.44
N PHE A 107 2.44 -12.35 10.15
CA PHE A 107 2.35 -11.84 8.79
C PHE A 107 3.44 -10.81 8.54
N ASP A 108 4.40 -11.13 7.67
CA ASP A 108 5.32 -10.14 7.10
C ASP A 108 4.59 -9.37 6.02
N ASN A 109 4.26 -8.11 6.28
CA ASN A 109 3.48 -7.27 5.38
C ASN A 109 4.34 -6.15 4.80
N LEU A 110 4.17 -5.89 3.51
CA LEU A 110 4.62 -4.69 2.81
C LEU A 110 3.43 -4.03 2.15
N ILE A 111 3.09 -2.80 2.56
CA ILE A 111 2.04 -2.03 1.90
C ILE A 111 2.62 -1.38 0.65
N SER A 112 2.10 -1.76 -0.51
CA SER A 112 2.50 -1.15 -1.78
C SER A 112 1.75 0.16 -2.01
N SER A 113 0.44 0.19 -1.76
CA SER A 113 -0.39 1.40 -1.89
C SER A 113 -1.71 1.30 -1.12
N SER A 114 -2.27 2.47 -0.76
CA SER A 114 -3.66 2.63 -0.32
C SER A 114 -4.34 3.56 -1.31
N VAL A 115 -5.39 3.07 -1.98
CA VAL A 115 -6.15 3.85 -2.96
C VAL A 115 -7.50 4.18 -2.34
N LYS A 116 -7.72 5.48 -2.10
CA LYS A 116 -8.99 6.00 -1.61
C LYS A 116 -10.07 5.74 -2.66
N GLY A 117 -10.98 4.81 -2.41
CA GLY A 117 -12.31 4.71 -3.03
C GLY A 117 -12.48 4.90 -4.55
N LEU A 118 -11.46 4.71 -5.39
CA LEU A 118 -11.59 4.86 -6.85
C LEU A 118 -10.66 3.88 -7.57
N LEU A 119 -11.20 2.72 -7.95
CA LEU A 119 -10.51 1.80 -8.87
C LEU A 119 -10.51 2.43 -10.27
N ARG A 120 -9.34 2.89 -10.74
CA ARG A 120 -8.79 2.74 -12.12
C ARG A 120 -7.68 3.73 -12.53
N LEU A 121 -7.17 4.60 -11.65
CA LEU A 121 -6.12 5.57 -12.02
C LEU A 121 -4.73 5.30 -11.43
N SER A 122 -4.57 4.37 -10.48
CA SER A 122 -3.39 4.38 -9.61
C SER A 122 -2.07 3.89 -10.23
N ILE A 123 -2.10 3.05 -11.27
CA ILE A 123 -0.86 2.65 -11.97
C ILE A 123 -0.25 3.84 -12.75
N ALA A 124 -1.06 4.82 -13.16
CA ALA A 124 -0.58 6.07 -13.76
C ALA A 124 -0.13 7.10 -12.70
N LEU A 125 -0.72 7.07 -11.50
CA LEU A 125 -0.46 8.08 -10.46
C LEU A 125 0.84 7.89 -9.68
N ASP A 126 1.29 6.66 -9.43
CA ASP A 126 2.59 6.45 -8.76
C ASP A 126 3.75 6.95 -9.66
N GLY A 127 3.62 6.80 -10.99
CA GLY A 127 4.50 7.46 -11.97
C GLY A 127 4.33 8.98 -12.01
N MET A 128 3.10 9.52 -11.85
CA MET A 128 2.87 10.97 -11.77
C MET A 128 3.39 11.62 -10.48
N HIS A 129 3.48 10.90 -9.35
CA HIS A 129 4.05 11.45 -8.11
C HIS A 129 5.57 11.65 -8.23
N GLU A 130 6.27 10.69 -8.85
CA GLU A 130 7.69 10.83 -9.19
C GLU A 130 7.89 11.95 -10.21
N TYR A 131 7.04 12.02 -11.25
CA TYR A 131 7.06 13.11 -12.22
C TYR A 131 6.76 14.49 -11.61
N SER A 132 5.80 14.59 -10.68
CA SER A 132 5.44 15.85 -10.00
C SER A 132 6.55 16.34 -9.08
N ALA A 133 7.25 15.43 -8.39
CA ALA A 133 8.41 15.77 -7.58
C ALA A 133 9.56 16.27 -8.47
N ALA A 134 9.86 15.56 -9.57
CA ALA A 134 10.87 15.96 -10.54
C ALA A 134 10.51 17.30 -11.23
N LEU A 135 9.23 17.54 -11.56
CA LEU A 135 8.76 18.80 -12.14
C LEU A 135 8.90 19.95 -11.15
N LEU A 136 8.54 19.73 -9.88
CA LEU A 136 8.68 20.73 -8.83
C LEU A 136 10.14 21.07 -8.56
N GLU A 137 11.03 20.08 -8.61
CA GLU A 137 12.47 20.26 -8.47
C GLU A 137 13.07 21.02 -9.67
N ALA A 138 12.65 20.68 -10.89
CA ALA A 138 13.02 21.40 -12.11
C ALA A 138 12.51 22.85 -12.13
N GLU A 139 11.28 23.10 -11.66
CA GLU A 139 10.72 24.46 -11.54
C GLU A 139 11.42 25.29 -10.44
N LYS A 140 11.80 24.66 -9.32
CA LYS A 140 12.63 25.30 -8.28
C LYS A 140 14.03 25.62 -8.82
N ALA A 141 14.65 24.71 -9.56
CA ALA A 141 15.94 24.93 -10.21
C ALA A 141 15.87 26.08 -11.24
N LYS A 142 14.77 26.18 -11.99
CA LYS A 142 14.49 27.30 -12.92
C LYS A 142 14.35 28.64 -12.23
N LYS A 143 13.75 28.67 -11.04
CA LYS A 143 13.60 29.90 -10.25
C LYS A 143 14.93 30.37 -9.65
N LEU A 144 15.87 29.45 -9.44
CA LEU A 144 17.20 29.74 -8.88
C LEU A 144 18.23 30.16 -9.94
N ASN A 145 18.04 29.76 -11.21
CA ASN A 145 18.94 30.12 -12.31
C ASN A 145 18.14 30.66 -13.51
N SER A 146 18.18 31.98 -13.74
CA SER A 146 17.41 32.66 -14.80
C SER A 146 17.83 32.31 -16.24
N GLN A 147 18.93 31.57 -16.41
CA GLN A 147 19.36 30.97 -17.66
C GLN A 147 19.12 29.46 -17.59
N VAL A 148 17.87 29.03 -17.78
CA VAL A 148 17.59 27.61 -18.07
C VAL A 148 17.77 27.39 -19.57
N ASP A 149 18.58 26.39 -19.91
CA ASP A 149 18.81 25.97 -21.29
C ASP A 149 17.46 25.76 -22.01
N PRO A 150 17.21 26.39 -23.18
CA PRO A 150 16.00 26.20 -23.98
C PRO A 150 15.65 24.73 -24.25
N ALA A 151 16.63 23.83 -24.25
CA ALA A 151 16.40 22.38 -24.38
C ALA A 151 15.69 21.77 -23.17
N ILE A 152 15.99 22.24 -21.96
CA ILE A 152 15.32 21.82 -20.72
C ILE A 152 13.88 22.33 -20.71
N ASP A 153 13.66 23.57 -21.16
CA ASP A 153 12.31 24.15 -21.27
C ASP A 153 11.43 23.42 -22.28
N ALA A 154 12.00 23.04 -23.43
CA ALA A 154 11.31 22.20 -24.41
C ALA A 154 10.95 20.83 -23.82
N HIS A 155 11.85 20.21 -23.07
CA HIS A 155 11.61 18.91 -22.46
C HIS A 155 10.50 18.97 -21.39
N ILE A 156 10.51 20.00 -20.54
CA ILE A 156 9.45 20.23 -19.55
C ILE A 156 8.10 20.47 -20.23
N ALA A 157 8.07 21.22 -21.35
CA ALA A 157 6.84 21.45 -22.10
C ALA A 157 6.26 20.16 -22.70
N VAL A 158 7.11 19.27 -23.21
CA VAL A 158 6.69 17.94 -23.71
C VAL A 158 6.09 17.09 -22.59
N ILE A 159 6.72 17.09 -21.41
CA ILE A 159 6.23 16.37 -20.23
C ILE A 159 4.87 16.92 -19.80
N LYS A 160 4.73 18.25 -19.68
CA LYS A 160 3.47 18.91 -19.32
C LYS A 160 2.34 18.58 -20.31
N THR A 161 2.66 18.48 -21.60
CA THR A 161 1.68 18.16 -22.65
C THR A 161 1.20 16.73 -22.54
N HIS A 162 2.10 15.76 -22.32
CA HIS A 162 1.73 14.36 -22.12
C HIS A 162 0.84 14.17 -20.88
N ILE A 163 1.16 14.86 -19.78
CA ILE A 163 0.34 14.85 -18.56
C ILE A 163 -1.06 15.37 -18.87
N ALA A 164 -1.18 16.53 -19.52
CA ALA A 164 -2.47 17.12 -19.84
C ALA A 164 -3.32 16.26 -20.80
N GLU A 165 -2.70 15.59 -21.78
CA GLU A 165 -3.41 14.66 -22.68
C GLU A 165 -3.92 13.43 -21.94
N GLN A 166 -3.14 12.92 -21.00
CA GLN A 166 -3.53 11.77 -20.19
C GLN A 166 -4.71 12.13 -19.28
N GLU A 167 -4.66 13.30 -18.61
CA GLU A 167 -5.78 13.81 -17.80
C GLU A 167 -7.06 14.00 -18.63
N ARG A 168 -6.96 14.45 -19.88
CA ARG A 168 -8.12 14.57 -20.78
C ARG A 168 -8.72 13.23 -21.13
N LYS A 169 -7.89 12.22 -21.43
CA LYS A 169 -8.36 10.85 -21.72
C LYS A 169 -9.06 10.25 -20.51
N GLU A 170 -8.54 10.50 -19.31
CA GLU A 170 -9.14 10.06 -18.05
C GLU A 170 -10.47 10.77 -17.75
N ARG A 171 -10.54 12.10 -17.91
CA ARG A 171 -11.81 12.84 -17.77
C ARG A 171 -12.87 12.38 -18.77
N ALA A 172 -12.46 12.11 -20.01
CA ALA A 172 -13.35 11.60 -21.05
C ALA A 172 -13.83 10.18 -20.75
N ALA A 173 -12.99 9.33 -20.16
CA ALA A 173 -13.38 7.99 -19.70
C ALA A 173 -14.36 8.08 -18.51
N TYR A 174 -14.13 9.00 -17.57
CA TYR A 174 -14.98 9.21 -16.40
C TYR A 174 -16.38 9.71 -16.78
N SER A 175 -16.47 10.64 -17.74
CA SER A 175 -17.74 11.17 -18.27
C SER A 175 -18.60 10.15 -19.05
N ARG A 176 -18.08 8.95 -19.33
CA ARG A 176 -18.84 7.88 -20.02
C ARG A 176 -19.38 6.81 -19.06
N LEU A 177 -18.91 6.83 -17.81
CA LEU A 177 -19.30 5.87 -16.78
C LEU A 177 -20.45 6.38 -15.90
N PHE A 178 -20.87 7.63 -16.09
CA PHE A 178 -22.00 8.32 -15.47
C PHE A 178 -22.72 9.17 -16.52
#